data_AF-A0A1X7NQE9-F1
#
_entry.id   AF-A0A1X7NQE9-F1
#
_cell.length_a   1.000
_cell.length_b   1.000
_cell.length_c   1.000
_cell.angle_alpha   90.00
_cell.angle_beta   90.00
_cell.angle_gamma   90.00
#
_symmetry.space_group_name_H-M   'P 1'
#
loop_
_entity.id
_entity.type
_entity.pdbx_description
1 polymer ?
#
loop_
_entity_poly.entity_id
_entity_poly.type
_entity_poly.pdbx_seq_one_letter_code
_entity_poly.pdbx_strand_id
1 'polypeptide(L)'
;MTDRAAPNLPSRDLDATAAFYAACGFVPGYRDDGWLILHRDGVELEFFLFRDLDPETSSFRCSLRVDDVDELYRRILDAGVEEGTVGRPRLHPVRRESWGQRVGYLIDPDGTQLQLIENSPASSPPSLHERPRGAVPYLFLPGSAREALGFYSSVFGGELELHTRAGFGREDGSPEAIAHGALHGPVPLFGADEDTSAPIRTGGTVLSLLGAADPETTERWFSRLSEGAIEVDPLQQRAWGDHDGQVTDRFGVRWLIGYSA
;
A
#
# COMPACT_ATOMS: atom_id res chain seq x y z
N MET A 1 6.12 -8.63 -27.45
CA MET A 1 7.18 -7.94 -26.68
C MET A 1 6.57 -7.62 -25.34
N THR A 2 7.16 -8.09 -24.26
CA THR A 2 6.62 -7.83 -22.92
C THR A 2 7.69 -7.08 -22.17
N ASP A 3 7.55 -5.75 -22.17
CA ASP A 3 8.29 -4.89 -21.26
C ASP A 3 8.08 -5.45 -19.84
N ARG A 4 9.17 -5.61 -19.09
CA ARG A 4 9.16 -6.20 -17.74
C ARG A 4 10.03 -5.35 -16.82
N ALA A 5 9.68 -5.37 -15.54
CA ALA A 5 10.50 -4.81 -14.46
C ALA A 5 10.98 -5.97 -13.57
N ALA A 6 12.26 -5.95 -13.22
CA ALA A 6 12.83 -6.85 -12.22
C ALA A 6 13.21 -6.02 -10.98
N PRO A 7 12.94 -6.50 -9.76
CA PRO A 7 13.39 -5.83 -8.55
C PRO A 7 14.92 -5.94 -8.43
N ASN A 8 15.55 -4.87 -7.93
CA ASN A 8 16.95 -4.90 -7.50
C ASN A 8 16.99 -4.90 -5.97
N LEU A 9 17.47 -6.00 -5.39
CA LEU A 9 17.43 -6.29 -3.96
C LEU A 9 18.85 -6.25 -3.36
N PRO A 10 19.02 -5.87 -2.09
CA PRO A 10 20.34 -5.84 -1.50
C PRO A 10 20.81 -7.25 -1.13
N SER A 11 22.12 -7.47 -1.17
CA SER A 11 22.76 -8.68 -0.67
C SER A 11 24.03 -8.33 0.07
N ARG A 12 24.23 -8.87 1.28
CA ARG A 12 25.50 -8.67 2.01
C ARG A 12 26.61 -9.57 1.48
N ASP A 13 26.21 -10.72 0.93
CA ASP A 13 27.07 -11.74 0.37
C ASP A 13 26.34 -12.43 -0.80
N LEU A 14 26.76 -12.08 -2.03
CA LEU A 14 26.13 -12.56 -3.25
C LEU A 14 26.26 -14.08 -3.43
N ASP A 15 27.26 -14.74 -2.83
CA ASP A 15 27.41 -16.20 -2.91
C ASP A 15 26.43 -16.89 -1.95
N ALA A 16 26.25 -16.33 -0.75
CA ALA A 16 25.23 -16.78 0.19
C ALA A 16 23.82 -16.59 -0.37
N THR A 17 23.55 -15.44 -1.02
CA THR A 17 22.30 -15.18 -1.72
C THR A 17 22.07 -16.18 -2.84
N ALA A 18 23.06 -16.41 -3.71
CA ALA A 18 22.94 -17.37 -4.80
C ALA A 18 22.64 -18.78 -4.29
N ALA A 19 23.33 -19.24 -3.24
CA ALA A 19 23.10 -20.55 -2.63
C ALA A 19 21.69 -20.68 -2.03
N PHE A 20 21.22 -19.65 -1.33
CA PHE A 20 19.89 -19.63 -0.72
C PHE A 20 18.77 -19.71 -1.76
N TYR A 21 18.80 -18.85 -2.77
CA TYR A 21 17.77 -18.84 -3.82
C TYR A 21 17.87 -20.05 -4.75
N ALA A 22 19.07 -20.61 -4.94
CA ALA A 22 19.23 -21.88 -5.66
C ALA A 22 18.53 -23.05 -4.97
N ALA A 23 18.60 -23.13 -3.62
CA ALA A 23 17.85 -24.12 -2.86
C ALA A 23 16.33 -23.94 -3.02
N CYS A 24 15.86 -22.72 -3.26
CA CYS A 24 14.45 -22.40 -3.55
C CYS A 24 14.06 -22.63 -5.03
N GLY A 25 14.98 -23.11 -5.88
CA GLY A 25 14.72 -23.43 -7.29
C GLY A 25 14.98 -22.30 -8.29
N PHE A 26 15.71 -21.25 -7.90
CA PHE A 26 16.24 -20.26 -8.83
C PHE A 26 17.56 -20.70 -9.46
N VAL A 27 17.89 -20.18 -10.64
CA VAL A 27 19.16 -20.43 -11.33
C VAL A 27 19.84 -19.11 -11.70
N PRO A 28 21.18 -19.04 -11.67
CA PRO A 28 21.89 -17.82 -12.05
C PRO A 28 21.80 -17.56 -13.55
N GLY A 29 21.43 -16.33 -13.91
CA GLY A 29 21.52 -15.81 -15.28
C GLY A 29 22.73 -14.90 -15.52
N TYR A 30 23.16 -14.18 -14.49
CA TYR A 30 24.36 -13.33 -14.54
C TYR A 30 24.99 -13.19 -13.14
N ARG A 31 26.31 -13.04 -13.09
CA ARG A 31 27.06 -12.79 -11.85
C ARG A 31 28.38 -12.06 -12.16
N ASP A 32 28.64 -10.99 -11.42
CA ASP A 32 29.96 -10.38 -11.24
C ASP A 32 30.13 -9.93 -9.78
N ASP A 33 31.27 -9.36 -9.40
CA ASP A 33 31.58 -8.98 -8.01
C ASP A 33 30.54 -8.10 -7.29
N GLY A 34 29.73 -7.33 -8.04
CA GLY A 34 28.76 -6.38 -7.49
C GLY A 34 27.30 -6.70 -7.81
N TRP A 35 27.03 -7.64 -8.72
CA TRP A 35 25.70 -7.89 -9.24
C TRP A 35 25.42 -9.39 -9.44
N LEU A 36 24.18 -9.80 -9.18
CA LEU A 36 23.70 -11.17 -9.40
C LEU A 36 22.29 -11.11 -10.00
N ILE A 37 22.03 -11.88 -11.04
CA ILE A 37 20.68 -12.06 -11.61
C ILE A 37 20.31 -13.53 -11.49
N LEU A 38 19.13 -13.79 -10.93
CA LEU A 38 18.55 -15.11 -10.74
C LEU A 38 17.21 -15.22 -11.47
N HIS A 39 16.94 -16.40 -12.02
CA HIS A 39 15.70 -16.70 -12.73
C HIS A 39 14.98 -17.91 -12.17
N ARG A 40 13.65 -17.89 -12.24
CA ARG A 40 12.79 -19.04 -11.95
C ARG A 40 11.48 -18.95 -12.74
N ASP A 41 11.24 -19.86 -13.69
CA ASP A 41 9.96 -19.99 -14.42
C ASP A 41 9.35 -18.64 -14.89
N GLY A 42 10.18 -17.75 -15.43
CA GLY A 42 9.78 -16.43 -15.92
C GLY A 42 9.88 -15.29 -14.89
N VAL A 43 10.10 -15.60 -13.61
CA VAL A 43 10.47 -14.64 -12.55
C VAL A 43 11.96 -14.32 -12.66
N GLU A 44 12.29 -13.05 -12.48
CA GLU A 44 13.66 -12.54 -12.44
C GLU A 44 13.87 -11.73 -11.16
N LEU A 45 14.96 -12.02 -10.46
CA LEU A 45 15.42 -11.29 -9.29
C LEU A 45 16.84 -10.82 -9.54
N GLU A 46 17.11 -9.55 -9.30
CA GLU A 46 18.45 -8.99 -9.39
C GLU A 46 18.91 -8.55 -8.00
N PHE A 47 20.20 -8.71 -7.71
CA PHE A 47 20.80 -8.36 -6.44
C PHE A 47 22.03 -7.50 -6.63
N PHE A 48 22.15 -6.44 -5.83
CA PHE A 48 23.34 -5.62 -5.73
C PHE A 48 24.05 -5.87 -4.39
N LEU A 49 25.37 -5.84 -4.43
CA LEU A 49 26.18 -5.99 -3.23
C LEU A 49 26.02 -4.77 -2.30
N PHE A 50 25.55 -5.01 -1.08
CA PHE A 50 25.42 -4.02 -0.02
C PHE A 50 25.88 -4.60 1.32
N ARG A 51 27.19 -4.59 1.54
CA ARG A 51 27.84 -5.27 2.69
C ARG A 51 27.41 -4.72 4.06
N ASP A 52 27.14 -3.42 4.14
CA ASP A 52 26.82 -2.73 5.39
C ASP A 52 25.32 -2.74 5.72
N LEU A 53 24.50 -3.47 4.94
CA LEU A 53 23.09 -3.65 5.25
C LEU A 53 22.93 -4.23 6.66
N ASP A 54 22.04 -3.63 7.44
CA ASP A 54 21.53 -4.26 8.66
C ASP A 54 20.18 -4.95 8.34
N PRO A 55 20.14 -6.30 8.32
CA PRO A 55 18.91 -7.01 8.00
C PRO A 55 17.77 -6.79 8.99
N GLU A 56 18.07 -6.42 10.25
CA GLU A 56 17.03 -6.19 11.27
C GLU A 56 16.20 -4.94 10.98
N THR A 57 16.80 -3.98 10.27
CA THR A 57 16.19 -2.69 9.90
C THR A 57 15.89 -2.59 8.40
N SER A 58 16.13 -3.66 7.64
CA SER A 58 15.87 -3.72 6.21
C SER A 58 14.38 -3.49 5.89
N SER A 59 14.11 -2.59 4.95
CA SER A 59 12.76 -2.29 4.43
C SER A 59 12.56 -2.72 2.97
N PHE A 60 13.55 -3.41 2.39
CA PHE A 60 13.50 -3.88 1.01
C PHE A 60 12.44 -4.97 0.84
N ARG A 61 11.65 -4.87 -0.23
CA ARG A 61 10.58 -5.81 -0.51
C ARG A 61 10.29 -5.92 -2.00
N CYS A 62 9.77 -7.06 -2.41
CA CYS A 62 9.16 -7.24 -3.72
C CYS A 62 7.97 -8.20 -3.65
N SER A 63 7.18 -8.25 -4.72
CA SER A 63 6.13 -9.24 -4.89
C SER A 63 6.52 -10.22 -5.98
N LEU A 64 6.51 -11.51 -5.66
CA LEU A 64 6.63 -12.60 -6.61
C LEU A 64 5.25 -13.12 -6.97
N ARG A 65 4.94 -13.15 -8.26
CA ARG A 65 3.70 -13.68 -8.79
C ARG A 65 3.99 -14.98 -9.54
N VAL A 66 3.42 -16.08 -9.08
CA VAL A 66 3.70 -17.43 -9.57
C VAL A 66 2.43 -18.22 -9.78
N ASP A 67 2.41 -19.10 -10.78
CA ASP A 67 1.22 -19.90 -11.11
C ASP A 67 0.89 -20.95 -10.05
N ASP A 68 1.91 -21.51 -9.38
CA ASP A 68 1.76 -22.47 -8.31
C ASP A 68 2.52 -21.98 -7.07
N VAL A 69 1.83 -21.23 -6.21
CA VAL A 69 2.43 -20.70 -4.98
C VAL A 69 2.73 -21.80 -3.97
N ASP A 70 1.99 -22.91 -3.99
CA ASP A 70 2.20 -24.03 -3.06
C ASP A 70 3.46 -24.82 -3.41
N GLU A 71 3.78 -24.95 -4.70
CA GLU A 71 5.04 -25.52 -5.14
C GLU A 71 6.24 -24.69 -4.69
N LEU A 72 6.19 -23.37 -4.89
CA LEU A 72 7.25 -22.49 -4.43
C LEU A 72 7.37 -22.53 -2.90
N TYR A 73 6.24 -22.49 -2.19
CA TYR A 73 6.18 -22.57 -0.74
C TYR A 73 6.84 -23.86 -0.20
N ARG A 74 6.48 -25.02 -0.76
CA ARG A 74 7.09 -26.29 -0.39
C ARG A 74 8.58 -26.33 -0.69
N ARG A 75 9.04 -25.79 -1.82
CA ARG A 75 10.48 -25.73 -2.10
C ARG A 75 11.24 -24.91 -1.06
N ILE A 76 10.66 -23.80 -0.60
CA ILE A 76 11.29 -22.96 0.43
C ILE A 76 11.36 -23.71 1.76
N LEU A 77 10.31 -24.46 2.12
CA LEU A 77 10.35 -25.37 3.28
C LEU A 77 11.43 -26.46 3.12
N ASP A 78 11.50 -27.11 1.96
CA ASP A 78 12.47 -28.16 1.64
C ASP A 78 13.92 -27.62 1.62
N ALA A 79 14.11 -26.33 1.37
CA ALA A 79 15.38 -25.61 1.49
C ALA A 79 15.80 -25.34 2.95
N GLY A 80 14.98 -25.71 3.92
CA GLY A 80 15.26 -25.59 5.35
C GLY A 80 14.83 -24.26 5.98
N VAL A 81 13.99 -23.48 5.29
CA VAL A 81 13.39 -22.28 5.89
C VAL A 81 12.19 -22.67 6.74
N GLU A 82 12.23 -22.37 8.03
CA GLU A 82 11.15 -22.69 8.95
C GLU A 82 10.03 -21.64 8.92
N GLU A 83 8.81 -22.08 9.23
CA GLU A 83 7.71 -21.17 9.51
C GLU A 83 7.94 -20.46 10.84
N GLY A 84 7.76 -19.13 10.87
CA GLY A 84 7.96 -18.38 12.11
C GLY A 84 7.60 -16.91 12.02
N THR A 85 7.46 -16.27 13.18
CA THR A 85 7.16 -14.83 13.29
C THR A 85 8.40 -14.00 13.59
N VAL A 86 9.51 -14.62 14.02
CA VAL A 86 10.76 -13.99 14.44
C VAL A 86 11.94 -14.64 13.73
N GLY A 87 13.04 -13.90 13.52
CA GLY A 87 14.28 -14.41 12.93
C GLY A 87 14.31 -14.35 11.40
N ARG A 88 15.43 -14.77 10.81
CA ARG A 88 15.60 -14.87 9.36
C ARG A 88 16.62 -15.98 9.01
N PRO A 89 16.48 -16.64 7.86
CA PRO A 89 15.31 -16.58 6.98
C PRO A 89 14.08 -17.15 7.68
N ARG A 90 12.88 -16.67 7.32
CA ARG A 90 11.62 -17.20 7.88
C ARG A 90 10.50 -17.17 6.86
N LEU A 91 9.60 -18.12 6.96
CA LEU A 91 8.45 -18.26 6.08
C LEU A 91 7.15 -17.98 6.84
N HIS A 92 6.22 -17.29 6.19
CA HIS A 92 4.85 -17.10 6.65
C HIS A 92 3.92 -17.92 5.76
N PRO A 93 2.99 -18.71 6.34
CA PRO A 93 2.09 -19.58 5.59
C PRO A 93 1.33 -18.88 4.47
N VAL A 94 1.22 -19.57 3.33
CA VAL A 94 0.31 -19.14 2.26
C VAL A 94 -1.13 -19.28 2.74
N ARG A 95 -1.86 -18.16 2.76
CA ARG A 95 -3.27 -18.12 3.14
C ARG A 95 -4.09 -17.41 2.07
N ARG A 96 -5.38 -17.74 2.01
CA ARG A 96 -6.32 -16.97 1.20
C ARG A 96 -6.69 -15.71 1.98
N GLU A 97 -6.36 -14.57 1.41
CA GLU A 97 -6.63 -13.25 1.97
C GLU A 97 -8.08 -12.83 1.72
N SER A 98 -8.54 -11.79 2.43
CA SER A 98 -9.93 -11.29 2.31
C SER A 98 -10.27 -10.80 0.90
N TRP A 99 -9.28 -10.31 0.15
CA TRP A 99 -9.41 -9.90 -1.26
C TRP A 99 -9.27 -11.07 -2.26
N GLY A 100 -9.28 -12.31 -1.78
CA GLY A 100 -9.39 -13.51 -2.59
C GLY A 100 -8.08 -14.04 -3.17
N GLN A 101 -6.96 -13.32 -3.08
CA GLN A 101 -5.65 -13.85 -3.49
C GLN A 101 -5.06 -14.79 -2.43
N ARG A 102 -4.23 -15.73 -2.86
CA ARG A 102 -3.41 -16.54 -1.95
C ARG A 102 -2.04 -15.91 -1.82
N VAL A 103 -1.65 -15.59 -0.59
CA VAL A 103 -0.41 -14.87 -0.28
C VAL A 103 0.32 -15.55 0.88
N GLY A 104 1.63 -15.74 0.71
CA GLY A 104 2.57 -16.04 1.79
C GLY A 104 3.72 -15.02 1.80
N TYR A 105 4.62 -15.11 2.79
CA TYR A 105 5.77 -14.19 2.86
C TYR A 105 7.05 -14.94 3.18
N LEU A 106 8.10 -14.67 2.41
CA LEU A 106 9.46 -15.10 2.75
C LEU A 106 10.25 -13.88 3.22
N ILE A 107 10.90 -13.98 4.37
CA ILE A 107 11.99 -13.08 4.74
C ILE A 107 13.29 -13.82 4.48
N ASP A 108 14.12 -13.28 3.60
CA ASP A 108 15.39 -13.90 3.21
C ASP A 108 16.51 -13.62 4.26
N PRO A 109 17.72 -14.21 4.09
CA PRO A 109 18.82 -14.03 5.05
C PRO A 109 19.28 -12.58 5.25
N ASP A 110 18.99 -11.69 4.29
CA ASP A 110 19.36 -10.28 4.30
C ASP A 110 18.19 -9.37 4.70
N GLY A 111 17.08 -9.96 5.16
CA GLY A 111 15.93 -9.23 5.69
C GLY A 111 15.01 -8.68 4.59
N THR A 112 15.21 -9.09 3.33
CA THR A 112 14.28 -8.71 2.26
C THR A 112 12.98 -9.47 2.42
N GLN A 113 11.85 -8.77 2.32
CA GLN A 113 10.52 -9.38 2.33
C GLN A 113 10.02 -9.66 0.92
N LEU A 114 9.84 -10.93 0.57
CA LEU A 114 9.20 -11.38 -0.66
C LEU A 114 7.76 -11.79 -0.39
N GLN A 115 6.81 -11.13 -1.04
CA GLN A 115 5.40 -11.54 -1.03
C GLN A 115 5.20 -12.62 -2.08
N LEU A 116 4.80 -13.83 -1.68
CA LEU A 116 4.58 -14.96 -2.57
C LEU A 116 3.11 -15.00 -2.94
N ILE A 117 2.75 -14.61 -4.16
CA ILE A 117 1.37 -14.42 -4.59
C ILE A 117 1.03 -15.40 -5.70
N GLU A 118 -0.05 -16.17 -5.52
CA GLU A 118 -0.57 -17.05 -6.57
C GLU A 118 -1.19 -16.23 -7.71
N ASN A 119 -0.81 -16.54 -8.95
CA ASN A 119 -1.55 -16.11 -10.13
C ASN A 119 -2.88 -16.86 -10.16
N SER A 120 -3.99 -16.13 -10.13
CA SER A 120 -5.30 -16.77 -10.24
C SER A 120 -5.55 -17.20 -11.69
N PRO A 121 -6.02 -18.45 -11.95
CA PRO A 121 -6.39 -18.89 -13.29
C PRO A 121 -7.67 -18.18 -13.69
N ALA A 122 -7.55 -16.98 -14.28
CA ALA A 122 -8.62 -16.20 -14.90
C ALA A 122 -10.04 -16.42 -14.32
N SER A 123 -10.20 -16.44 -12.99
CA SER A 123 -11.28 -15.64 -12.42
C SER A 123 -10.75 -14.25 -12.56
N SER A 124 -11.37 -13.45 -13.43
CA SER A 124 -11.10 -12.03 -13.51
C SER A 124 -10.85 -11.55 -12.07
N PRO A 125 -9.71 -10.91 -11.76
CA PRO A 125 -9.66 -10.14 -10.52
C PRO A 125 -10.94 -9.28 -10.51
N PRO A 126 -11.56 -8.95 -9.36
CA PRO A 126 -12.42 -7.78 -9.35
C PRO A 126 -11.62 -6.70 -10.06
N SER A 127 -12.18 -6.25 -11.18
CA SER A 127 -11.38 -5.72 -12.25
C SER A 127 -10.49 -4.60 -11.71
N LEU A 128 -9.29 -4.43 -12.27
CA LEU A 128 -8.52 -3.19 -12.07
C LEU A 128 -9.32 -1.94 -12.51
N HIS A 129 -10.51 -2.11 -13.09
CA HIS A 129 -11.46 -1.05 -13.40
C HIS A 129 -12.32 -0.61 -12.20
N GLU A 130 -12.24 -1.27 -11.04
CA GLU A 130 -13.05 -0.91 -9.84
C GLU A 130 -12.22 -0.47 -8.63
N ARG A 131 -10.89 -0.51 -8.69
CA ARG A 131 -10.05 0.19 -7.71
C ARG A 131 -9.84 1.64 -8.16
N PRO A 132 -9.87 2.62 -7.25
CA PRO A 132 -9.56 4.00 -7.57
C PRO A 132 -8.23 4.07 -8.31
N ARG A 133 -8.23 4.68 -9.50
CA ARG A 133 -7.01 4.83 -10.32
C ARG A 133 -6.15 5.93 -9.73
N GLY A 134 -5.46 5.65 -8.63
CA GLY A 134 -4.60 6.62 -7.96
C GLY A 134 -4.10 6.15 -6.60
N ALA A 135 -3.09 6.86 -6.07
CA ALA A 135 -2.69 6.69 -4.68
C ALA A 135 -3.88 7.03 -3.76
N VAL A 136 -4.19 6.15 -2.81
CA VAL A 136 -5.20 6.40 -1.78
C VAL A 136 -4.49 6.99 -0.57
N PRO A 137 -4.81 8.23 -0.17
CA PRO A 137 -4.17 8.83 0.99
C PRO A 137 -4.58 8.12 2.28
N TYR A 138 -3.61 7.98 3.19
CA TYR A 138 -3.82 7.45 4.54
C TYR A 138 -3.65 8.58 5.54
N LEU A 139 -4.72 8.90 6.26
CA LEU A 139 -4.78 10.03 7.19
C LEU A 139 -4.51 9.56 8.63
N PHE A 140 -3.50 10.14 9.25
CA PHE A 140 -3.23 9.94 10.67
C PHE A 140 -3.84 11.11 11.46
N LEU A 141 -4.84 10.82 12.28
CA LEU A 141 -5.72 11.80 12.91
C LEU A 141 -5.57 11.77 14.43
N PRO A 142 -5.63 12.92 15.12
CA PRO A 142 -5.51 12.97 16.58
C PRO A 142 -6.83 12.55 17.26
N GLY A 143 -7.09 11.25 17.33
CA GLY A 143 -8.27 10.69 18.00
C GLY A 143 -9.62 10.97 17.32
N SER A 144 -9.62 11.41 16.06
CA SER A 144 -10.81 11.82 15.31
C SER A 144 -11.05 11.00 14.04
N ALA A 145 -10.34 9.89 13.83
CA ALA A 145 -10.45 9.07 12.61
C ALA A 145 -11.87 8.57 12.35
N ARG A 146 -12.58 8.13 13.39
CA ARG A 146 -13.98 7.70 13.27
C ARG A 146 -14.89 8.83 12.77
N GLU A 147 -14.74 10.03 13.34
CA GLU A 147 -15.54 11.19 12.97
C GLU A 147 -15.19 11.67 11.56
N ALA A 148 -13.91 11.79 11.25
CA ALA A 148 -13.42 12.26 9.95
C ALA A 148 -13.85 11.33 8.82
N LEU A 149 -13.60 10.02 8.94
CA LEU A 149 -13.98 9.06 7.90
C LEU A 149 -15.51 8.96 7.75
N GLY A 150 -16.27 9.05 8.85
CA GLY A 150 -17.72 9.14 8.81
C GLY A 150 -18.21 10.40 8.08
N PHE A 151 -17.57 11.54 8.34
CA PHE A 151 -17.85 12.78 7.62
C PHE A 151 -17.54 12.63 6.13
N TYR A 152 -16.35 12.13 5.76
CA TYR A 152 -15.98 11.95 4.35
C TYR A 152 -16.91 10.98 3.62
N SER A 153 -17.35 9.90 4.27
CA SER A 153 -18.39 9.01 3.73
C SER A 153 -19.71 9.77 3.48
N SER A 154 -20.10 10.68 4.38
CA SER A 154 -21.29 11.52 4.18
C SER A 154 -21.16 12.57 3.08
N VAL A 155 -19.93 12.96 2.72
CA VAL A 155 -19.65 13.93 1.64
C VAL A 155 -19.58 13.23 0.29
N PHE A 156 -18.74 12.20 0.21
CA PHE A 156 -18.39 11.53 -1.04
C PHE A 156 -19.27 10.32 -1.34
N GLY A 157 -20.03 9.84 -0.36
CA GLY A 157 -20.68 8.53 -0.40
C GLY A 157 -19.69 7.40 -0.14
N GLY A 158 -20.09 6.18 -0.48
CA GLY A 158 -19.23 5.00 -0.38
C GLY A 158 -19.47 4.15 0.87
N GLU A 159 -18.68 3.09 0.99
CA GLU A 159 -18.76 2.10 2.07
C GLU A 159 -17.63 2.32 3.06
N LEU A 160 -17.98 2.51 4.33
CA LEU A 160 -17.04 2.79 5.40
C LEU A 160 -16.87 1.59 6.32
N GLU A 161 -15.64 1.11 6.44
CA GLU A 161 -15.22 0.10 7.40
C GLU A 161 -14.33 0.73 8.48
N LEU A 162 -14.55 0.36 9.73
CA LEU A 162 -13.79 0.88 10.87
C LEU A 162 -13.39 -0.25 11.81
N HIS A 163 -12.10 -0.39 12.04
CA HIS A 163 -11.52 -1.37 12.94
C HIS A 163 -10.80 -0.67 14.09
N THR A 164 -11.20 -0.99 15.32
CA THR A 164 -10.58 -0.45 16.52
C THR A 164 -9.28 -1.17 16.85
N ARG A 165 -8.45 -0.56 17.71
CA ARG A 165 -7.24 -1.20 18.25
C ARG A 165 -7.58 -2.52 18.96
N ALA A 166 -8.63 -2.53 19.79
CA ALA A 166 -9.11 -3.76 20.43
C ALA A 166 -9.53 -4.83 19.40
N GLY A 167 -10.18 -4.44 18.30
CA GLY A 167 -10.59 -5.34 17.23
C GLY A 167 -9.41 -6.06 16.54
N PHE A 168 -8.20 -5.48 16.59
CA PHE A 168 -6.97 -6.11 16.11
C PHE A 168 -6.12 -6.76 17.21
N GLY A 169 -6.61 -6.80 18.46
CA GLY A 169 -5.83 -7.33 19.59
C GLY A 169 -4.61 -6.46 19.93
N ARG A 170 -4.66 -5.16 19.63
CA ARG A 170 -3.61 -4.21 20.00
C ARG A 170 -3.80 -3.75 21.45
N GLU A 171 -2.69 -3.61 22.17
CA GLU A 171 -2.66 -3.18 23.58
C GLU A 171 -2.11 -1.75 23.76
N ASP A 172 -1.77 -1.06 22.67
CA ASP A 172 -1.26 0.32 22.72
C ASP A 172 -2.39 1.35 22.66
N GLY A 173 -2.33 2.33 23.57
CA GLY A 173 -3.28 3.45 23.67
C GLY A 173 -4.73 3.02 23.93
N SER A 174 -5.69 3.81 23.44
CA SER A 174 -7.12 3.56 23.71
C SER A 174 -7.65 2.37 22.90
N PRO A 175 -8.37 1.41 23.51
CA PRO A 175 -8.93 0.26 22.81
C PRO A 175 -9.99 0.64 21.77
N GLU A 176 -10.68 1.77 21.96
CA GLU A 176 -11.73 2.29 21.07
C GLU A 176 -11.20 3.13 19.91
N ALA A 177 -9.91 3.50 19.95
CA ALA A 177 -9.24 4.23 18.89
C ALA A 177 -9.26 3.40 17.60
N ILE A 178 -9.44 4.08 16.46
CA ILE A 178 -9.39 3.44 15.15
C ILE A 178 -7.95 3.07 14.83
N ALA A 179 -7.69 1.77 14.70
CA ALA A 179 -6.41 1.27 14.21
C ALA A 179 -6.33 1.33 12.68
N HIS A 180 -7.44 1.05 12.01
CA HIS A 180 -7.57 1.17 10.57
C HIS A 180 -9.03 1.43 10.19
N GLY A 181 -9.26 2.48 9.43
CA GLY A 181 -10.52 2.75 8.77
C GLY A 181 -10.31 2.83 7.27
N ALA A 182 -11.28 2.32 6.52
CA ALA A 182 -11.28 2.29 5.08
C ALA A 182 -12.60 2.82 4.53
N LEU A 183 -12.53 3.92 3.79
CA LEU A 183 -13.61 4.42 2.97
C LEU A 183 -13.37 3.97 1.53
N HIS A 184 -14.27 3.15 1.02
CA HIS A 184 -14.34 2.74 -0.38
C HIS A 184 -15.38 3.58 -1.11
N GLY A 185 -15.16 3.91 -2.38
CA GLY A 185 -16.15 4.67 -3.16
C GLY A 185 -15.51 5.65 -4.14
N PRO A 186 -16.24 6.70 -4.55
CA PRO A 186 -15.78 7.70 -5.51
C PRO A 186 -14.48 8.40 -5.07
N VAL A 187 -14.35 8.68 -3.77
CA VAL A 187 -13.14 9.25 -3.17
C VAL A 187 -12.67 8.31 -2.05
N PRO A 188 -11.72 7.40 -2.35
CA PRO A 188 -11.22 6.47 -1.36
C PRO A 188 -10.33 7.17 -0.33
N LEU A 189 -10.41 6.76 0.93
CA LEU A 189 -9.56 7.27 2.00
C LEU A 189 -9.25 6.15 3.00
N PHE A 190 -8.02 6.11 3.50
CA PHE A 190 -7.71 5.35 4.70
C PHE A 190 -7.45 6.29 5.86
N GLY A 191 -7.63 5.82 7.09
CA GLY A 191 -7.25 6.58 8.26
C GLY A 191 -7.07 5.77 9.53
N ALA A 192 -6.35 6.34 10.48
CA ALA A 192 -6.15 5.78 11.82
C ALA A 192 -5.98 6.90 12.85
N ASP A 193 -6.26 6.55 14.10
CA ASP A 193 -6.00 7.42 15.25
C ASP A 193 -4.55 7.28 15.72
N GLU A 194 -3.91 8.44 15.89
CA GLU A 194 -2.61 8.62 16.53
C GLU A 194 -2.77 9.10 17.97
N ASP A 195 -1.87 8.68 18.85
CA ASP A 195 -1.80 9.16 20.24
C ASP A 195 -1.09 10.52 20.31
N THR A 196 -1.66 11.51 19.62
CA THR A 196 -1.19 12.89 19.58
C THR A 196 -2.34 13.87 19.71
N SER A 197 -2.07 15.05 20.26
CA SER A 197 -3.01 16.18 20.24
C SER A 197 -2.74 17.15 19.09
N ALA A 198 -1.69 16.93 18.30
CA ALA A 198 -1.35 17.81 17.20
C ALA A 198 -2.36 17.61 16.05
N PRO A 199 -2.96 18.69 15.51
CA PRO A 199 -3.82 18.57 14.35
C PRO A 199 -3.02 18.05 13.16
N ILE A 200 -3.67 17.28 12.28
CA ILE A 200 -3.08 16.93 10.99
C ILE A 200 -2.73 18.22 10.25
N ARG A 201 -1.55 18.26 9.65
CA ARG A 201 -1.13 19.37 8.80
C ARG A 201 -0.70 18.81 7.47
N THR A 202 -1.42 19.20 6.43
CA THR A 202 -1.07 18.94 5.03
C THR A 202 -0.12 20.04 4.52
N GLY A 203 0.87 20.42 5.32
CA GLY A 203 1.81 21.49 4.98
C GLY A 203 2.64 21.13 3.75
N GLY A 204 2.41 21.83 2.63
CA GLY A 204 3.09 21.56 1.36
C GLY A 204 2.48 20.42 0.53
N THR A 205 1.32 19.88 0.90
CA THR A 205 0.58 18.86 0.14
C THR A 205 -0.90 19.22 0.08
N VAL A 206 -1.56 18.93 -1.04
CA VAL A 206 -3.00 19.08 -1.20
C VAL A 206 -3.58 17.80 -1.79
N LEU A 207 -4.75 17.38 -1.32
CA LEU A 207 -5.50 16.30 -1.94
C LEU A 207 -6.31 16.88 -3.11
N SER A 208 -5.95 16.46 -4.32
CA SER A 208 -6.54 16.97 -5.56
C SER A 208 -7.66 16.05 -6.05
N LEU A 209 -8.85 16.62 -6.23
CA LEU A 209 -10.04 16.02 -6.82
C LEU A 209 -10.46 16.76 -8.11
N LEU A 210 -9.49 17.24 -8.88
CA LEU A 210 -9.73 17.84 -10.19
C LEU A 210 -10.25 16.80 -11.18
N GLY A 211 -11.44 17.03 -11.74
CA GLY A 211 -12.10 16.13 -12.68
C GLY A 211 -12.53 14.80 -12.07
N ALA A 212 -12.65 14.72 -10.74
CA ALA A 212 -13.01 13.49 -10.04
C ALA A 212 -14.51 13.16 -10.11
N ALA A 213 -15.37 14.13 -10.43
CA ALA A 213 -16.80 13.96 -10.62
C ALA A 213 -17.37 14.98 -11.60
N ASP A 214 -18.65 14.85 -11.92
CA ASP A 214 -19.41 15.84 -12.67
C ASP A 214 -19.51 17.18 -11.91
N PRO A 215 -19.83 18.30 -12.61
CA PRO A 215 -19.90 19.63 -11.99
C PRO A 215 -20.83 19.72 -10.77
N GLU A 216 -22.04 19.16 -10.84
CA GLU A 216 -23.03 19.22 -9.77
C GLU A 216 -22.54 18.47 -8.52
N THR A 217 -21.98 17.28 -8.71
CA THR A 217 -21.35 16.51 -7.63
C THR A 217 -20.15 17.25 -7.04
N THR A 218 -19.33 17.87 -7.88
CA THR A 218 -18.13 18.59 -7.44
C THR A 218 -18.47 19.81 -6.60
N GLU A 219 -19.48 20.58 -7.00
CA GLU A 219 -19.99 21.73 -6.24
C GLU A 219 -20.57 21.30 -4.89
N ARG A 220 -21.32 20.19 -4.87
CA ARG A 220 -21.83 19.61 -3.62
C ARG A 220 -20.70 19.19 -2.68
N TRP A 221 -19.66 18.52 -3.19
CA TRP A 221 -18.50 18.15 -2.40
C TRP A 221 -17.79 19.37 -1.81
N PHE A 222 -17.52 20.39 -2.63
CA PHE A 222 -16.88 21.62 -2.17
C PHE A 222 -17.70 22.32 -1.08
N SER A 223 -19.01 22.46 -1.27
CA SER A 223 -19.92 23.07 -0.28
C SER A 223 -19.89 22.32 1.05
N ARG A 224 -20.02 20.98 1.02
CA ARG A 224 -20.01 20.13 2.21
C ARG A 224 -18.66 20.15 2.94
N LEU A 225 -17.54 20.14 2.21
CA LEU A 225 -16.20 20.25 2.79
C LEU A 225 -15.92 21.63 3.38
N SER A 226 -16.64 22.65 2.92
CA SER A 226 -16.51 24.03 3.40
C SER A 226 -17.27 24.30 4.72
N GLU A 227 -18.12 23.37 5.17
CA GLU A 227 -18.83 23.47 6.45
C GLU A 227 -17.83 23.45 7.63
N GLY A 228 -17.65 24.61 8.29
CA GLY A 228 -16.74 24.75 9.43
C GLY A 228 -15.25 24.74 9.04
N ALA A 229 -14.96 24.97 7.77
CA ALA A 229 -13.63 24.93 7.20
C ALA A 229 -12.96 26.31 7.13
N ILE A 230 -11.66 26.32 6.84
CA ILE A 230 -10.94 27.52 6.43
C ILE A 230 -10.96 27.56 4.91
N GLU A 231 -11.78 28.43 4.34
CA GLU A 231 -11.72 28.75 2.92
C GLU A 231 -10.38 29.42 2.60
N VAL A 232 -9.72 28.98 1.53
CA VAL A 232 -8.49 29.61 1.06
C VAL A 232 -8.63 30.13 -0.35
N ASP A 233 -9.44 29.46 -1.17
CA ASP A 233 -9.85 29.98 -2.47
C ASP A 233 -11.27 29.45 -2.78
N PRO A 234 -12.28 30.30 -3.01
CA PRO A 234 -13.61 29.85 -3.37
C PRO A 234 -13.60 29.07 -4.68
N LEU A 235 -14.52 28.11 -4.83
CA LEU A 235 -14.76 27.43 -6.10
C LEU A 235 -15.29 28.44 -7.11
N GLN A 236 -14.51 28.72 -8.15
CA GLN A 236 -14.81 29.75 -9.13
C GLN A 236 -14.28 29.41 -10.52
N GLN A 237 -14.85 30.03 -11.55
CA GLN A 237 -14.36 29.89 -12.92
C GLN A 237 -12.98 30.56 -13.07
N ARG A 238 -12.06 29.86 -13.72
CA ARG A 238 -10.71 30.32 -14.03
C ARG A 238 -10.65 30.94 -15.42
N ALA A 239 -9.60 31.73 -15.67
CA ALA A 239 -9.44 32.46 -16.94
C ALA A 239 -9.40 31.57 -18.19
N TRP A 240 -9.06 30.28 -18.02
CA TRP A 240 -9.01 29.28 -19.08
C TRP A 240 -10.29 28.43 -19.19
N GLY A 241 -11.34 28.74 -18.43
CA GLY A 241 -12.68 28.17 -18.58
C GLY A 241 -13.05 27.08 -17.57
N ASP A 242 -12.08 26.39 -16.97
CA ASP A 242 -12.30 25.39 -15.91
C ASP A 242 -12.74 26.05 -14.59
N HIS A 243 -13.26 25.25 -13.66
CA HIS A 243 -13.59 25.68 -12.30
C HIS A 243 -12.71 24.95 -11.30
N ASP A 244 -12.14 25.66 -10.34
CA ASP A 244 -11.52 25.03 -9.18
C ASP A 244 -11.57 25.94 -7.94
N GLY A 245 -11.34 25.35 -6.77
CA GLY A 245 -11.31 26.02 -5.47
C GLY A 245 -10.53 25.19 -4.46
N GLN A 246 -10.18 25.81 -3.33
CA GLN A 246 -9.43 25.15 -2.27
C GLN A 246 -9.91 25.48 -0.86
N VAL A 247 -10.03 24.44 -0.05
CA VAL A 247 -10.49 24.54 1.34
C VAL A 247 -9.62 23.67 2.25
N THR A 248 -9.41 24.12 3.47
CA THR A 248 -8.88 23.28 4.55
C THR A 248 -10.04 22.91 5.46
N ASP A 249 -10.46 21.64 5.45
CA ASP A 249 -11.65 21.21 6.17
C ASP A 249 -11.50 21.29 7.70
N ARG A 250 -12.58 21.00 8.43
CA ARG A 250 -12.61 21.03 9.90
C ARG A 250 -11.60 20.08 10.56
N PHE A 251 -11.09 19.07 9.84
CA PHE A 251 -10.10 18.12 10.33
C PHE A 251 -8.67 18.56 10.05
N GLY A 252 -8.45 19.59 9.22
CA GLY A 252 -7.14 20.12 8.85
C GLY A 252 -6.61 19.57 7.51
N VAL A 253 -7.43 18.85 6.74
CA VAL A 253 -7.04 18.30 5.43
C VAL A 253 -7.27 19.35 4.35
N ARG A 254 -6.25 19.57 3.53
CA ARG A 254 -6.26 20.52 2.42
C ARG A 254 -6.78 19.85 1.16
N TRP A 255 -7.82 20.41 0.58
CA TRP A 255 -8.47 19.92 -0.64
C TRP A 255 -8.35 20.94 -1.77
N LEU A 256 -8.05 20.46 -2.98
CA LEU A 256 -8.17 21.16 -4.25
C LEU A 256 -9.23 20.43 -5.06
N ILE A 257 -10.30 21.11 -5.43
CA ILE A 257 -11.46 20.49 -6.08
C ILE A 257 -11.84 21.34 -7.28
N GLY A 258 -12.17 20.69 -8.40
CA GLY A 258 -12.47 21.38 -9.63
C GLY A 258 -12.90 20.45 -10.74
N TYR A 259 -13.40 21.04 -11.82
CA TYR A 259 -13.95 20.34 -12.98
C TYR A 259 -13.75 21.18 -14.25
N SER A 260 -13.74 20.51 -15.41
CA SER A 260 -13.82 21.19 -16.70
C SER A 260 -15.27 21.42 -17.11
N ALA A 261 -15.51 22.55 -17.79
CA ALA A 261 -16.83 22.93 -18.31
C ALA A 261 -17.22 22.14 -19.58
#